data_AF-A0A370N7P8-F1
#
_entry.id   AF-A0A370N7P8-F1
#
_cell.length_a   1.000
_cell.length_b   1.000
_cell.length_c   1.000
_cell.angle_alpha   90.00
_cell.angle_beta   90.00
_cell.angle_gamma   90.00
#
_symmetry.space_group_name_H-M   'P 1'
#
loop_
_entity.id
_entity.type
_entity.pdbx_description
1 polymer ?
#
loop_
_entity_poly.entity_id
_entity_poly.type
_entity_poly.pdbx_seq_one_letter_code
_entity_poly.pdbx_strand_id
1 'polypeptide(L)'
;MTENRTRAPSGEPIDIKEVVGHVDTASGLLAYAAQSFADTCAIFEAIRAAAAEGSLISRLAQLGINNCETHEGDFTKYCGDYNAHTERFSVALTGNPFRRLHSAEDSLRGGA
;
A
#
# COMPACT_ATOMS: atom_id res chain seq x y z
N MET A 1 -29.83 -22.37 -9.29
CA MET A 1 -28.59 -21.83 -8.70
C MET A 1 -27.95 -20.95 -9.75
N THR A 2 -28.11 -19.64 -9.64
CA THR A 2 -27.68 -18.67 -10.65
C THR A 2 -26.31 -18.14 -10.23
N GLU A 3 -25.26 -18.50 -10.97
CA GLU A 3 -23.89 -18.04 -10.71
C GLU A 3 -23.81 -16.52 -10.95
N ASN A 4 -23.51 -15.76 -9.90
CA ASN A 4 -23.16 -14.34 -10.01
C ASN A 4 -21.79 -14.22 -10.70
N ARG A 5 -21.77 -14.24 -12.04
CA ARG A 5 -20.59 -13.87 -12.83
C ARG A 5 -20.47 -12.35 -12.87
N THR A 6 -19.61 -11.82 -12.02
CA THR A 6 -19.16 -10.43 -12.11
C THR A 6 -18.30 -10.30 -13.37
N ARG A 7 -18.79 -9.55 -14.37
CA ARG A 7 -18.03 -9.21 -15.59
C ARG A 7 -17.43 -7.81 -15.44
N ALA A 8 -16.24 -7.62 -16.00
CA ALA A 8 -15.64 -6.30 -16.16
C ALA A 8 -16.51 -5.44 -17.11
N PRO A 9 -16.34 -4.10 -17.11
CA PRO A 9 -17.02 -3.21 -18.07
C PRO A 9 -16.76 -3.60 -19.55
N SER A 10 -15.65 -4.28 -19.82
CA SER A 10 -15.26 -4.84 -21.14
C SER A 10 -16.01 -6.13 -21.52
N GLY A 11 -16.81 -6.70 -20.61
CA GLY A 11 -17.50 -7.98 -20.83
C GLY A 11 -16.62 -9.22 -20.58
N GLU A 12 -15.34 -9.03 -20.27
CA GLU A 12 -14.42 -10.11 -19.91
C GLU A 12 -14.70 -10.61 -18.48
N PRO A 13 -14.52 -11.93 -18.24
CA PRO A 13 -14.58 -12.49 -16.90
C PRO A 13 -13.43 -11.92 -16.06
N ILE A 14 -13.72 -11.51 -14.83
CA ILE A 14 -12.70 -11.02 -13.89
C ILE A 14 -11.81 -12.19 -13.46
N ASP A 15 -10.52 -12.12 -13.79
CA ASP A 15 -9.53 -13.05 -13.25
C ASP A 15 -9.13 -12.63 -11.83
N ILE A 16 -9.55 -13.43 -10.86
CA ILE A 16 -9.25 -13.20 -9.45
C ILE A 16 -7.75 -13.24 -9.17
N LYS A 17 -6.96 -14.04 -9.92
CA LYS A 17 -5.50 -14.06 -9.76
C LYS A 17 -4.88 -12.74 -10.19
N GLU A 18 -5.39 -12.18 -11.28
CA GLU A 18 -4.96 -10.87 -11.76
C GLU A 18 -5.31 -9.78 -10.73
N VAL A 19 -6.52 -9.82 -10.17
CA VAL A 19 -6.94 -8.89 -9.10
C VAL A 19 -6.01 -8.98 -7.88
N VAL A 20 -5.64 -10.19 -7.44
CA VAL A 20 -4.68 -10.37 -6.34
C VAL A 20 -3.32 -9.78 -6.70
N GLY A 21 -2.82 -10.02 -7.92
CA GLY A 21 -1.57 -9.43 -8.40
C GLY A 21 -1.60 -7.90 -8.43
N HIS A 22 -2.73 -7.29 -8.80
CA HIS A 22 -2.92 -5.84 -8.73
C HIS A 22 -2.94 -5.32 -7.30
N VAL A 23 -3.56 -6.05 -6.37
CA VAL A 23 -3.56 -5.72 -4.94
C VAL A 23 -2.12 -5.75 -4.40
N ASP A 24 -1.36 -6.81 -4.64
CA ASP A 24 0.03 -6.92 -4.20
C ASP A 24 0.91 -5.80 -4.79
N THR A 25 0.72 -5.51 -6.07
CA THR A 25 1.41 -4.39 -6.75
C THR A 25 1.07 -3.05 -6.08
N ALA A 26 -0.20 -2.81 -5.75
CA ALA A 26 -0.62 -1.60 -5.05
C ALA A 26 0.03 -1.48 -3.66
N SER A 27 0.22 -2.60 -2.94
CA SER A 27 0.96 -2.59 -1.67
C SER A 27 2.41 -2.12 -1.86
N GLY A 28 3.08 -2.61 -2.90
CA GLY A 28 4.45 -2.21 -3.22
C GLY A 28 4.55 -0.73 -3.59
N LEU A 29 3.59 -0.21 -4.37
CA LEU A 29 3.51 1.20 -4.72
C LEU A 29 3.24 2.10 -3.51
N LEU A 30 2.40 1.67 -2.57
CA LEU A 30 2.16 2.38 -1.31
C LEU A 30 3.44 2.43 -0.47
N ALA A 31 4.19 1.33 -0.35
CA ALA A 31 5.46 1.33 0.36
C ALA A 31 6.49 2.28 -0.27
N TYR A 32 6.59 2.30 -1.60
CA TYR A 32 7.45 3.24 -2.32
C TYR A 32 7.03 4.70 -2.12
N ALA A 33 5.72 4.98 -2.15
CA ALA A 33 5.17 6.30 -1.90
C ALA A 33 5.48 6.78 -0.47
N ALA A 34 5.37 5.88 0.52
CA ALA A 34 5.71 6.16 1.91
C ALA A 34 7.18 6.58 2.06
N GLN A 35 8.10 5.84 1.44
CA GLN A 35 9.53 6.17 1.47
C GLN A 35 9.81 7.52 0.78
N SER A 36 9.26 7.73 -0.42
CA SER A 36 9.45 8.97 -1.19
C SER A 36 8.95 10.20 -0.42
N PHE A 37 7.86 10.03 0.31
CA PHE A 37 7.29 11.07 1.16
C PHE A 37 8.20 11.37 2.36
N ALA A 38 8.66 10.33 3.07
CA ALA A 38 9.60 10.47 4.18
C ALA A 38 10.89 11.20 3.75
N ASP A 39 11.45 10.85 2.60
CA ASP A 39 12.64 11.50 2.04
C ASP A 39 12.39 13.00 1.78
N THR A 40 11.20 13.34 1.27
CA THR A 40 10.80 14.74 1.01
C THR A 40 10.70 15.53 2.31
N CYS A 41 10.12 14.95 3.37
CA CYS A 41 10.01 15.60 4.67
C CYS A 41 11.39 15.82 5.31
N ALA A 42 12.27 14.82 5.23
CA ALA A 42 13.65 14.93 5.69
C ALA A 42 14.43 16.06 4.98
N ILE A 43 14.17 16.29 3.68
CA ILE A 43 14.76 17.41 2.94
C ILE A 43 14.32 18.76 3.53
N PHE A 44 13.02 18.94 3.81
CA PHE A 44 12.55 20.19 4.42
C PHE A 44 13.10 20.40 5.82
N GLU A 45 13.21 19.35 6.63
CA GLU A 45 13.84 19.41 7.95
C GLU A 45 15.32 19.82 7.86
N ALA A 46 16.06 19.22 6.92
CA ALA A 46 17.47 19.57 6.68
C ALA A 46 17.63 21.03 6.22
N ILE A 47 16.76 21.51 5.32
CA ILE A 47 16.76 22.91 4.88
C ILE A 47 16.46 23.83 6.07
N ARG A 48 15.46 23.50 6.90
CA ARG A 48 15.11 24.32 8.07
C ARG A 48 16.26 24.40 9.06
N ALA A 49 16.96 23.28 9.29
CA ALA A 49 18.12 23.20 10.19
C ALA A 49 19.34 23.98 9.69
N ALA A 50 19.53 24.05 8.36
CA ALA A 50 20.66 24.78 7.75
C ALA A 50 20.39 26.27 7.53
N ALA A 51 19.12 26.69 7.48
CA ALA A 51 18.74 28.07 7.20
C ALA A 51 18.89 28.98 8.42
N ALA A 52 19.24 30.24 8.19
CA ALA A 52 19.21 31.27 9.24
C ALA A 52 17.79 31.42 9.79
N GLU A 53 17.67 31.54 11.11
CA GLU A 53 16.39 31.69 11.80
C GLU A 53 15.62 32.93 11.29
N GLY A 54 14.31 32.78 11.09
CA GLY A 54 13.44 33.84 10.58
C GLY A 54 13.61 34.17 9.09
N SER A 55 14.61 33.59 8.41
CA SER A 55 14.80 33.78 6.97
C SER A 55 13.58 33.27 6.16
N LEU A 56 13.45 33.76 4.93
CA LEU A 56 12.43 33.25 4.00
C LEU A 56 12.61 31.74 3.77
N ILE A 57 13.85 31.26 3.66
CA ILE A 57 14.17 29.84 3.47
C ILE A 57 13.67 29.01 4.66
N SER A 58 13.96 29.45 5.89
CA SER A 58 13.50 28.77 7.11
C SER A 58 11.97 28.69 7.17
N ARG A 59 11.26 29.78 6.81
CA ARG A 59 9.78 29.81 6.78
C ARG A 59 9.19 28.92 5.68
N LEU A 60 9.81 28.86 4.49
CA LEU A 60 9.36 27.97 3.42
C LEU A 60 9.60 26.50 3.77
N ALA A 61 10.73 26.19 4.41
CA ALA A 61 11.01 24.84 4.91
C ALA A 61 10.00 24.43 6.00
N GLN A 62 9.64 25.35 6.91
CA GLN A 62 8.58 25.12 7.89
C GLN A 62 7.23 24.84 7.23
N LEU A 63 6.87 25.58 6.16
CA LEU A 63 5.65 25.31 5.40
C LEU A 63 5.68 23.89 4.80
N GLY A 64 6.81 23.46 4.25
CA GLY A 64 7.01 22.10 3.76
C GLY A 64 6.81 21.04 4.85
N ILE A 65 7.36 21.26 6.04
CA ILE A 65 7.19 20.36 7.20
C ILE A 65 5.72 20.29 7.63
N ASN A 66 5.01 21.41 7.72
CA ASN A 66 3.59 21.42 8.09
C ASN A 66 2.73 20.65 7.06
N ASN A 67 3.06 20.78 5.76
CA ASN A 67 2.39 20.01 4.71
C ASN A 67 2.69 18.51 4.85
N CYS A 68 3.94 18.17 5.19
CA CYS A 68 4.33 16.81 5.50
C CYS A 68 3.51 16.21 6.65
N GLU A 69 3.41 16.90 7.78
CA GLU A 69 2.61 16.42 8.93
C GLU A 69 1.12 16.24 8.56
N THR A 70 0.57 17.14 7.76
CA THR A 70 -0.83 17.05 7.31
C THR A 70 -1.05 15.84 6.40
N HIS A 71 -0.18 15.68 5.40
CA HIS A 71 -0.33 14.62 4.40
C HIS A 71 0.04 13.24 4.95
N GLU A 72 0.90 13.15 5.96
CA GLU A 72 1.21 11.89 6.65
C GLU A 72 -0.04 11.29 7.30
N GLY A 73 -0.87 12.13 7.92
CA GLY A 73 -2.14 11.69 8.51
C GLY A 73 -3.10 11.11 7.48
N ASP A 74 -3.29 11.80 6.36
CA ASP A 74 -4.14 11.34 5.26
C ASP A 74 -3.58 10.05 4.63
N PHE A 75 -2.28 9.98 4.40
CA PHE A 75 -1.62 8.80 3.84
C PHE A 75 -1.75 7.59 4.77
N THR A 76 -1.54 7.77 6.07
CA THR A 76 -1.72 6.72 7.08
C THR A 76 -3.15 6.18 7.06
N LYS A 77 -4.14 7.07 6.93
CA LYS A 77 -5.54 6.67 6.79
C LYS A 77 -5.77 5.83 5.52
N TYR A 78 -5.25 6.26 4.36
CA TYR A 78 -5.40 5.50 3.12
C TYR A 78 -4.73 4.12 3.16
N CYS A 79 -3.55 4.02 3.79
CA CYS A 79 -2.90 2.72 4.03
C CYS A 79 -3.75 1.84 4.95
N GLY A 80 -4.36 2.42 5.99
CA GLY A 80 -5.31 1.72 6.86
C GLY A 80 -6.53 1.19 6.09
N ASP A 81 -7.16 2.02 5.27
CA ASP A 81 -8.32 1.64 4.44
C ASP A 81 -7.94 0.54 3.44
N TYR A 82 -6.78 0.66 2.78
CA TYR A 82 -6.25 -0.37 1.90
C TYR A 82 -6.06 -1.71 2.62
N ASN A 83 -5.40 -1.71 3.79
CA ASN A 83 -5.17 -2.92 4.56
C ASN A 83 -6.48 -3.57 5.02
N ALA A 84 -7.43 -2.76 5.50
CA ALA A 84 -8.75 -3.24 5.92
C ALA A 84 -9.54 -3.87 4.76
N HIS A 85 -9.46 -3.28 3.57
CA HIS A 85 -10.08 -3.85 2.37
C HIS A 85 -9.40 -5.15 1.94
N THR A 86 -8.07 -5.17 1.88
CA THR A 86 -7.30 -6.37 1.53
C THR A 86 -7.58 -7.53 2.49
N GLU A 87 -7.63 -7.28 3.80
CA GLU A 87 -7.99 -8.28 4.81
C GLU A 87 -9.42 -8.81 4.60
N ARG A 88 -10.40 -7.90 4.45
CA ARG A 88 -11.80 -8.28 4.22
C ARG A 88 -11.98 -9.17 2.98
N PHE A 89 -11.29 -8.85 1.90
CA PHE A 89 -11.38 -9.63 0.66
C PHE A 89 -10.57 -10.93 0.72
N SER A 90 -9.44 -10.96 1.43
CA SER A 90 -8.69 -12.20 1.68
C SER A 90 -9.52 -13.23 2.46
N VAL A 91 -10.27 -12.78 3.48
CA VAL A 91 -11.23 -13.63 4.22
C VAL A 91 -12.40 -14.10 3.34
N ALA A 92 -12.87 -13.27 2.40
CA ALA A 92 -13.91 -13.69 1.45
C ALA A 92 -13.37 -14.72 0.41
N LEU A 93 -12.08 -14.64 0.06
CA LEU A 93 -11.43 -15.54 -0.90
C LEU A 93 -11.03 -16.90 -0.30
N THR A 94 -10.90 -17.00 1.03
CA THR A 94 -10.61 -18.28 1.73
C THR A 94 -11.79 -19.27 1.75
N GLY A 95 -12.96 -18.88 1.24
CA GLY A 95 -14.05 -19.81 0.89
C GLY A 95 -13.85 -20.58 -0.42
N ASN A 96 -12.79 -20.29 -1.18
CA ASN A 96 -12.39 -20.97 -2.43
C ASN A 96 -11.09 -21.78 -2.23
N PRO A 97 -10.80 -22.81 -3.05
CA PRO A 97 -9.93 -23.97 -2.74
C PRO A 97 -8.41 -23.68 -2.65
N PHE A 98 -8.01 -22.46 -2.30
CA PHE A 98 -6.64 -21.98 -2.21
C PHE A 98 -5.82 -22.58 -1.06
N ARG A 99 -6.42 -23.36 -0.15
CA ARG A 99 -5.67 -24.03 0.94
C ARG A 99 -4.68 -25.10 0.44
N ARG A 100 -4.70 -25.49 -0.85
CA ARG A 100 -3.77 -26.50 -1.39
C ARG A 100 -2.43 -25.97 -1.90
N LEU A 101 -2.28 -24.67 -2.14
CA LEU A 101 -1.02 -24.16 -2.71
C LEU A 101 0.07 -23.92 -1.66
N HIS A 102 -0.29 -23.70 -0.39
CA HIS A 102 0.70 -23.47 0.67
C HIS A 102 1.17 -24.74 1.39
N SER A 103 0.51 -25.90 1.22
CA SER A 103 0.95 -27.19 1.82
C SER A 103 1.87 -28.02 0.93
N ALA A 104 2.15 -27.59 -0.29
CA ALA A 104 3.03 -28.34 -1.19
C ALA A 104 4.53 -28.08 -0.95
N GLU A 105 4.90 -26.99 -0.28
CA GLU A 105 6.31 -26.63 -0.07
C GLU A 105 6.89 -27.16 1.26
N ASP A 106 6.06 -27.54 2.24
CA ASP A 106 6.55 -28.09 3.52
C ASP A 106 6.82 -29.62 3.48
N SER A 107 6.43 -30.33 2.41
CA SER A 107 6.64 -31.79 2.30
C SER A 107 7.96 -32.21 1.63
N LEU A 108 8.83 -31.28 1.21
CA LEU A 108 10.09 -31.60 0.53
C LEU A 108 11.35 -31.41 1.39
N ARG A 109 11.20 -31.12 2.68
CA ARG A 109 12.34 -30.87 3.59
C ARG A 109 12.49 -31.85 4.76
N GLY A 110 11.98 -33.07 4.59
CA GLY A 110 12.14 -34.14 5.58
C GLY A 110 12.35 -35.51 4.92
N GLY A 111 13.60 -35.84 4.63
CA GLY A 111 14.00 -37.17 4.17
C GLY A 111 15.51 -37.29 4.22
N ALA A 112 15.98 -38.19 5.10
CA ALA A 112 17.37 -38.42 5.52
C ALA A 112 18.33 -38.80 4.38
#